data_AF-A0A815HG64-F1
#
_entry.id   AF-A0A815HG64-F1
#
_cell.length_a   1.000
_cell.length_b   1.000
_cell.length_c   1.000
_cell.angle_alpha   90.00
_cell.angle_beta   90.00
_cell.angle_gamma   90.00
#
_symmetry.space_group_name_H-M   'P 1'
#
loop_
_entity.id
_entity.type
_entity.pdbx_description
1 polymer ?
#
loop_
_entity_poly.entity_id
_entity_poly.type
_entity_poly.pdbx_seq_one_letter_code
_entity_poly.pdbx_strand_id
1 'polypeptide(L)'
;MIRGSKCWTLEMLDELWEHLTTFLNEVCINLSSNTFLYWGSCFKYAMENKDPRRMYRPIQFLRALINNQTSVNTLNEVSRWYLIQQLDIFEWRIPSIWYSINEHVKKQLDHPFKVVRDRMVM
;
A
#
# COMPACT_ATOMS: atom_id res chain seq x y z
N MET A 1 -7.28 15.10 -1.61
CA MET A 1 -5.96 15.60 -2.07
C MET A 1 -5.44 14.82 -3.28
N ILE A 2 -5.12 13.52 -3.16
CA ILE A 2 -4.54 12.70 -4.27
C ILE A 2 -5.36 12.74 -5.57
N ARG A 3 -6.70 12.65 -5.52
CA ARG A 3 -7.53 12.78 -6.73
C ARG A 3 -7.53 14.18 -7.34
N GLY A 4 -7.36 15.21 -6.51
CA GLY A 4 -7.38 16.62 -6.89
C GLY A 4 -6.08 17.10 -7.53
N SER A 5 -4.97 16.39 -7.32
CA SER A 5 -3.67 16.75 -7.89
C SER A 5 -3.48 16.35 -9.35
N LYS A 6 -4.56 16.02 -10.08
CA LYS A 6 -4.51 15.58 -11.50
C LYS A 6 -3.84 16.60 -12.42
N CYS A 7 -4.00 17.89 -12.13
CA CYS A 7 -3.49 19.00 -12.96
C CYS A 7 -2.28 19.70 -12.34
N TRP A 8 -1.68 19.13 -11.30
CA TRP A 8 -0.55 19.74 -10.60
C TRP A 8 0.75 19.50 -11.37
N THR A 9 1.70 20.42 -11.21
CA THR A 9 3.06 20.23 -11.70
C THR A 9 3.74 19.10 -10.93
N LEU A 10 4.85 18.59 -11.47
CA LEU A 10 5.63 17.55 -10.81
C LEU A 10 6.16 18.03 -9.45
N GLU A 11 6.62 19.27 -9.36
CA GLU A 11 7.11 19.93 -8.13
C GLU A 11 6.05 19.98 -7.02
N MET A 12 4.82 20.42 -7.35
CA MET A 12 3.71 20.43 -6.40
C MET A 12 3.33 19.02 -5.94
N LEU A 13 3.49 18.03 -6.83
CA LEU A 13 3.25 16.63 -6.49
C LEU A 13 4.38 16.07 -5.59
N ASP A 14 5.63 16.48 -5.81
CA ASP A 14 6.77 16.15 -4.95
C ASP A 14 6.54 16.67 -3.54
N GLU A 15 6.26 17.97 -3.41
CA GLU A 15 6.00 18.60 -2.11
C GLU A 15 4.82 17.94 -1.39
N LEU A 16 3.72 17.66 -2.10
CA LEU A 16 2.58 16.95 -1.51
C LEU A 16 3.01 15.60 -0.93
N TRP A 17 3.77 14.82 -1.70
CA TRP A 17 4.10 13.46 -1.32
C TRP A 17 5.23 13.35 -0.31
N GLU A 18 6.10 14.35 -0.20
CA GLU A 18 7.06 14.45 0.89
C GLU A 18 6.32 14.54 2.24
N HIS A 19 5.36 15.45 2.36
CA HIS A 19 4.54 15.60 3.56
C HIS A 19 3.63 14.39 3.78
N LEU A 20 2.96 13.92 2.71
CA LEU A 20 2.01 12.83 2.80
C LEU A 20 2.69 11.50 3.20
N THR A 21 3.90 11.24 2.72
CA THR A 21 4.62 10.00 3.04
C THR A 21 4.96 9.94 4.53
N THR A 22 5.45 11.03 5.11
CA THR A 22 5.73 11.12 6.56
C THR A 22 4.46 10.87 7.37
N PHE A 23 3.37 11.55 7.04
CA PHE A 23 2.08 11.36 7.70
C PHE A 23 1.54 9.93 7.55
N LEU A 24 1.60 9.36 6.35
CA LEU A 24 1.11 8.00 6.10
C LEU A 24 1.96 6.94 6.81
N ASN A 25 3.26 7.17 7.00
CA ASN A 25 4.10 6.29 7.80
C ASN A 25 3.65 6.28 9.27
N GLU A 26 3.41 7.45 9.86
CA GLU A 26 2.87 7.55 11.23
C GLU A 26 1.50 6.88 11.36
N VAL A 27 0.62 7.07 10.38
CA VAL A 27 -0.67 6.38 10.31
C VAL A 27 -0.48 4.87 10.29
N CYS A 28 0.43 4.36 9.46
CA CYS A 28 0.68 2.92 9.34
C CYS A 28 1.21 2.29 10.63
N ILE A 29 2.01 3.02 11.41
CA ILE A 29 2.50 2.57 12.72
C ILE A 29 1.35 2.47 13.74
N ASN A 30 0.38 3.38 13.65
CA ASN A 30 -0.72 3.51 14.60
C ASN A 30 -2.05 2.92 14.08
N LEU A 31 -2.00 2.00 13.10
CA LEU A 31 -3.19 1.33 12.60
C LEU A 31 -3.82 0.47 13.69
N SER A 32 -5.12 0.65 13.88
CA SER A 32 -5.93 -0.20 14.75
C SER A 32 -6.86 -1.09 13.92
N SER A 33 -7.42 -2.12 14.55
CA SER A 33 -8.40 -3.02 13.93
C SER A 33 -9.59 -2.29 13.31
N ASN A 34 -9.92 -1.10 13.81
CA ASN A 34 -11.09 -0.35 13.36
C ASN A 34 -10.74 0.65 12.26
N THR A 35 -9.48 1.09 12.17
CA THR A 35 -9.07 2.16 11.23
C THR A 35 -8.51 1.63 9.93
N PHE A 36 -7.92 0.43 9.91
CA PHE A 36 -7.23 -0.08 8.71
C PHE A 36 -8.16 -0.27 7.51
N LEU A 37 -9.42 -0.63 7.73
CA LEU A 37 -10.44 -0.77 6.68
C LEU A 37 -10.74 0.57 5.98
N TYR A 38 -10.82 1.66 6.75
CA TYR A 38 -11.04 3.00 6.21
C TYR A 38 -9.85 3.48 5.39
N TRP A 39 -8.63 3.20 5.85
CA TRP A 39 -7.42 3.54 5.08
C TRP A 39 -7.30 2.73 3.80
N GLY A 40 -7.61 1.43 3.81
CA GLY A 40 -7.66 0.64 2.57
C GLY A 40 -8.70 1.18 1.58
N SER A 41 -9.90 1.52 2.07
CA SER A 41 -10.94 2.15 1.24
C SER A 41 -10.48 3.50 0.68
N CYS A 42 -9.80 4.31 1.50
CA CYS A 42 -9.24 5.60 1.10
C CYS A 42 -8.23 5.45 -0.04
N PHE A 43 -7.27 4.52 0.09
CA PHE A 43 -6.30 4.22 -0.97
C PHE A 43 -6.97 3.70 -2.23
N LYS A 44 -7.90 2.74 -2.11
CA LYS A 44 -8.66 2.20 -3.22
C LYS A 44 -9.36 3.31 -4.00
N TYR A 45 -10.16 4.14 -3.31
CA TYR A 45 -10.86 5.24 -3.95
C TYR A 45 -9.89 6.29 -4.52
N ALA A 46 -8.80 6.61 -3.83
CA ALA A 46 -7.83 7.59 -4.34
C ALA A 46 -7.25 7.18 -5.71
N MET A 47 -7.04 5.87 -5.92
CA MET A 47 -6.37 5.30 -7.08
C MET A 47 -7.34 4.77 -8.17
N GLU A 48 -8.59 4.47 -7.82
CA GLU A 48 -9.58 3.92 -8.74
C GLU A 48 -9.84 4.82 -9.98
N ASN A 49 -10.02 4.20 -11.15
CA ASN A 49 -10.22 4.86 -12.45
C ASN A 49 -9.09 5.84 -12.84
N LYS A 50 -7.85 5.54 -12.43
CA LYS A 50 -6.66 6.33 -12.77
C LYS A 50 -5.63 5.49 -13.50
N ASP A 51 -4.80 6.19 -14.28
CA ASP A 51 -3.63 5.59 -14.92
C ASP A 51 -2.55 5.30 -13.86
N PRO A 52 -2.06 4.04 -13.75
CA PRO A 52 -1.01 3.68 -12.78
C PRO A 52 0.27 4.53 -12.92
N ARG A 53 0.60 5.01 -14.13
CA ARG A 53 1.79 5.86 -14.37
C ARG A 53 1.68 7.19 -13.64
N ARG A 54 0.46 7.74 -13.53
CA ARG A 54 0.18 8.96 -12.76
C ARG A 54 0.01 8.69 -11.26
N MET A 55 -0.22 7.43 -10.90
CA MET A 55 -0.35 6.96 -9.53
C MET A 55 0.91 6.25 -9.02
N TYR A 56 2.08 6.55 -9.60
CA TYR A 56 3.31 5.86 -9.23
C TYR A 56 3.68 6.05 -7.74
N ARG A 57 3.46 7.24 -7.16
CA ARG A 57 3.78 7.53 -5.76
C ARG A 57 2.95 6.71 -4.76
N PRO A 58 1.60 6.67 -4.82
CA PRO A 58 0.84 5.80 -3.93
C PRO A 58 1.18 4.33 -4.15
N ILE A 59 1.42 3.91 -5.40
CA ILE A 59 1.82 2.53 -5.71
C ILE A 59 3.15 2.18 -5.05
N GLN A 60 4.16 3.04 -5.17
CA GLN A 60 5.48 2.81 -4.57
C GLN A 60 5.42 2.87 -3.04
N PHE A 61 4.60 3.77 -2.47
CA PHE A 61 4.36 3.81 -1.03
C PHE A 61 3.80 2.47 -0.53
N LEU A 62 2.73 1.97 -1.14
CA LEU A 62 2.13 0.68 -0.76
C LEU A 62 3.10 -0.48 -0.95
N ARG A 63 3.86 -0.50 -2.05
CA ARG A 63 4.91 -1.51 -2.26
C ARG A 63 5.99 -1.45 -1.17
N ALA A 64 6.40 -0.26 -0.74
CA ALA A 64 7.44 -0.11 0.27
C ALA A 64 7.02 -0.70 1.63
N LEU A 65 5.71 -0.75 1.94
CA LEU A 65 5.20 -1.36 3.17
C LEU A 65 5.55 -2.85 3.33
N ILE A 66 5.87 -3.54 2.23
CA ILE A 66 6.30 -4.94 2.22
C ILE A 66 7.63 -5.11 2.95
N ASN A 67 8.56 -4.18 2.73
CA ASN A 67 9.91 -4.27 3.30
C ASN A 67 10.00 -3.76 4.74
N ASN A 68 8.96 -3.08 5.25
CA ASN A 68 8.91 -2.58 6.62
C ASN A 68 8.65 -3.73 7.60
N GLN A 69 9.67 -4.53 7.88
CA GLN A 69 9.64 -5.67 8.84
C GLN A 69 9.58 -5.23 10.32
N THR A 70 9.32 -3.96 10.60
CA THR A 70 9.42 -3.37 11.94
C THR A 70 8.33 -3.81 12.91
N SER A 71 7.29 -4.55 12.48
CA SER A 71 6.18 -4.90 13.36
C SER A 71 6.37 -6.24 14.07
N VAL A 72 6.60 -6.17 15.40
CA VAL A 72 6.49 -7.33 16.31
C VAL A 72 5.05 -7.85 16.41
N ASN A 73 4.05 -7.06 16.00
CA ASN A 73 2.63 -7.37 16.14
C ASN A 73 1.99 -7.88 14.83
N THR A 74 1.38 -9.06 14.89
CA THR A 74 0.63 -9.71 13.81
C THR A 74 -0.47 -8.83 13.21
N LEU A 75 -1.15 -7.99 14.03
CA LEU A 75 -2.20 -7.10 13.53
C LEU A 75 -1.67 -6.06 12.54
N ASN A 76 -0.47 -5.54 12.79
CA ASN A 76 0.16 -4.55 11.92
C ASN A 76 0.58 -5.20 10.59
N GLU A 77 1.04 -6.46 10.61
CA GLU A 77 1.34 -7.22 9.40
C GLU A 77 0.08 -7.44 8.55
N VAL A 78 -1.02 -7.89 9.17
CA VAL A 78 -2.31 -8.08 8.49
C VAL A 78 -2.80 -6.77 7.88
N SER A 79 -2.72 -5.67 8.63
CA SER A 79 -3.15 -4.36 8.17
C SER A 79 -2.31 -3.87 6.99
N ARG A 80 -0.98 -4.10 7.00
CA ARG A 80 -0.10 -3.77 5.87
C ARG A 80 -0.46 -4.56 4.63
N TRP A 81 -0.63 -5.88 4.74
CA TRP A 81 -1.05 -6.71 3.62
C TRP A 81 -2.40 -6.26 3.05
N TYR A 82 -3.35 -5.90 3.91
CA TYR A 82 -4.61 -5.33 3.46
C TYR A 82 -4.47 -4.02 2.68
N LEU A 83 -3.54 -3.13 3.07
CA LEU A 83 -3.27 -1.91 2.31
C LEU A 83 -2.61 -2.21 0.96
N ILE A 84 -1.65 -3.14 0.92
CA ILE A 84 -1.03 -3.61 -0.33
C ILE A 84 -2.09 -4.21 -1.25
N GLN A 85 -3.10 -4.87 -0.68
CA GLN A 85 -4.20 -5.46 -1.46
C GLN A 85 -4.98 -4.46 -2.30
N GLN A 86 -4.95 -3.18 -1.95
CA GLN A 86 -5.64 -2.15 -2.72
C GLN A 86 -5.00 -1.88 -4.08
N LEU A 87 -3.81 -2.42 -4.36
CA LEU A 87 -3.17 -2.39 -5.68
C LEU A 87 -3.90 -3.25 -6.72
N ASP A 88 -4.76 -4.17 -6.29
CA ASP A 88 -5.53 -5.06 -7.17
C ASP A 88 -6.40 -4.29 -8.18
N ILE A 89 -6.84 -3.07 -7.85
CA ILE A 89 -7.55 -2.18 -8.78
C ILE A 89 -6.78 -1.89 -10.09
N PHE A 90 -5.46 -2.02 -10.07
CA PHE A 90 -4.63 -1.82 -11.25
C PHE A 90 -4.48 -3.09 -12.08
N GLU A 91 -4.78 -4.26 -11.49
CA GLU A 91 -4.71 -5.57 -12.13
C GLU A 91 -3.35 -5.75 -12.83
N TRP A 92 -3.35 -6.31 -14.03
CA TRP A 92 -2.17 -6.57 -14.86
C TRP A 92 -1.40 -5.31 -15.30
N ARG A 93 -1.87 -4.08 -15.03
CA ARG A 93 -1.27 -2.83 -15.51
C ARG A 93 0.02 -2.43 -14.77
N ILE A 94 0.37 -3.12 -13.68
CA ILE A 94 1.58 -2.89 -12.87
C ILE A 94 2.42 -4.16 -12.68
N PRO A 95 2.86 -4.82 -13.78
CA PRO A 95 3.45 -6.16 -13.72
C PRO A 95 4.75 -6.23 -12.91
N SER A 96 5.59 -5.19 -12.98
CA SER A 96 6.84 -5.12 -12.21
C SER A 96 6.60 -5.05 -10.70
N ILE A 97 5.51 -4.41 -10.28
CA ILE A 97 5.10 -4.35 -8.88
C ILE A 97 4.65 -5.73 -8.44
N TRP A 98 3.75 -6.38 -9.17
CA TRP A 98 3.29 -7.74 -8.85
C TRP A 98 4.42 -8.75 -8.78
N TYR A 99 5.37 -8.70 -9.71
CA TYR A 99 6.56 -9.54 -9.66
C TYR A 99 7.32 -9.35 -8.33
N SER A 100 7.57 -8.10 -7.93
CA SER A 100 8.25 -7.78 -6.67
C SER A 100 7.46 -8.25 -5.44
N ILE A 101 6.13 -8.18 -5.47
CA ILE A 101 5.26 -8.64 -4.38
C ILE A 101 5.32 -10.17 -4.28
N ASN A 102 5.15 -10.87 -5.41
CA ASN A 102 5.15 -12.32 -5.47
C ASN A 102 6.48 -12.92 -5.00
N GLU A 103 7.62 -12.31 -5.37
CA GLU A 103 8.93 -12.73 -4.88
C GLU A 103 9.08 -12.56 -3.35
N HIS A 104 8.39 -11.59 -2.75
CA HIS A 104 8.37 -11.44 -1.30
C HIS A 104 7.45 -12.47 -0.64
N VAL A 105 6.23 -12.65 -1.17
CA VAL A 105 5.25 -13.62 -0.65
C VAL A 105 5.82 -15.04 -0.67
N LYS A 106 6.49 -15.45 -1.75
CA LYS A 106 7.15 -16.77 -1.85
C LYS A 106 8.10 -17.06 -0.69
N LYS A 107 8.83 -16.06 -0.20
CA LYS A 107 9.77 -16.19 0.91
C LYS A 107 9.09 -16.28 2.27
N GLN A 108 7.81 -15.92 2.35
CA GLN A 108 7.02 -15.86 3.58
C GLN A 108 5.84 -16.84 3.59
N LEU A 109 5.81 -17.82 2.67
CA LEU A 109 4.76 -18.83 2.65
C LEU A 109 4.69 -19.65 3.96
N ASP A 110 5.83 -19.85 4.61
CA ASP A 110 5.95 -20.56 5.90
C ASP A 110 5.71 -19.66 7.13
N HIS A 111 5.13 -18.47 6.96
CA HIS A 111 4.88 -17.54 8.06
C HIS A 111 4.06 -18.21 9.18
N PRO A 112 4.40 -18.09 10.48
CA PRO A 112 3.79 -18.89 11.54
C PRO A 112 2.27 -18.64 11.70
N PHE A 113 1.82 -17.40 11.51
CA PHE A 113 0.43 -17.02 11.70
C PHE A 113 -0.42 -17.25 10.45
N LYS A 114 -1.47 -18.09 10.58
CA LYS A 114 -2.43 -18.37 9.50
C LYS A 114 -3.09 -17.10 8.95
N VAL A 115 -3.52 -16.20 9.83
CA VAL A 115 -4.22 -14.96 9.43
C VAL A 115 -3.37 -14.08 8.51
N VAL A 116 -2.05 -14.09 8.69
CA VAL A 116 -1.11 -13.36 7.84
C VAL A 116 -0.97 -14.07 6.48
N ARG A 117 -0.82 -15.40 6.48
CA ARG A 117 -0.76 -16.19 5.24
C ARG A 117 -2.03 -16.02 4.39
N ASP A 118 -3.20 -16.13 5.01
CA ASP A 118 -4.50 -15.97 4.35
C ASP A 118 -4.66 -14.56 3.74
N ARG A 119 -3.92 -13.56 4.24
CA ARG A 119 -3.90 -12.19 3.71
C ARG A 119 -2.85 -11.96 2.63
N MET A 120 -1.79 -12.76 2.60
CA MET A 120 -0.78 -12.70 1.52
C MET A 120 -1.32 -13.31 0.22
N VAL A 121 -2.20 -14.29 0.32
CA VAL A 121 -2.88 -14.90 -0.83
C VAL A 121 -3.98 -13.94 -1.30
N MET A 122 -3.74 -13.30 -2.45
CA MET A 122 -4.75 -12.56 -3.21
C MET A 122 -5.61 -13.50 -4.04
#